data_AF-A0A8T7BY32-F1
#
_entry.id   AF-A0A8T7BY32-F1
#
_cell.length_a   1.000
_cell.length_b   1.000
_cell.length_c   1.000
_cell.angle_alpha   90.00
_cell.angle_beta   90.00
_cell.angle_gamma   90.00
#
_symmetry.space_group_name_H-M   'P 1'
#
loop_
_entity.id
_entity.type
_entity.pdbx_description
1 polymer ?
#
loop_
_entity_poly.entity_id
_entity_poly.type
_entity_poly.pdbx_seq_one_letter_code
_entity_poly.pdbx_strand_id
1 'polypeptide(L)'
;PLIHNLCKRIDCDTFIATALRQRISGEFDLVIEQLDQNILSSDLQSSLDYMNGQIEALIKTQPEQYQWGYARFPWSTYRTGR
;
A
#
# COMPACT_ATOMS: atom_id res chain seq x y z
N PRO A 1 -4.12 -7.00 8.64
CA PRO A 1 -4.15 -7.37 10.08
C PRO A 1 -3.11 -6.62 10.93
N LEU A 2 -1.82 -6.59 10.55
CA LEU A 2 -0.78 -5.97 11.39
C LEU A 2 -1.01 -4.48 11.65
N ILE A 3 -1.12 -3.66 10.59
CA ILE A 3 -1.32 -2.21 10.71
C ILE A 3 -2.61 -1.91 11.48
N HIS A 4 -3.72 -2.53 11.08
CA HIS A 4 -4.99 -2.48 11.82
C HIS A 4 -4.82 -2.75 13.33
N ASN A 5 -4.19 -3.86 13.69
CA ASN A 5 -4.01 -4.25 15.10
C ASN A 5 -3.10 -3.28 15.86
N LEU A 6 -2.10 -2.70 15.20
CA LEU A 6 -1.24 -1.67 15.79
C LEU A 6 -2.04 -0.39 16.03
N CYS A 7 -2.76 0.11 15.02
CA CYS A 7 -3.59 1.31 15.11
C CYS A 7 -4.72 1.20 16.15
N LYS A 8 -5.23 -0.01 16.43
CA LYS A 8 -6.20 -0.23 17.52
C LYS A 8 -5.58 -0.17 18.92
N ARG A 9 -4.28 -0.41 19.04
CA ARG A 9 -3.58 -0.49 20.33
C ARG A 9 -2.83 0.78 20.67
N ILE A 10 -2.43 1.54 19.65
CA ILE A 10 -1.56 2.70 19.77
C ILE A 10 -2.21 3.83 18.99
N ASP A 11 -2.42 4.95 19.67
CA ASP A 11 -2.82 6.20 19.05
C ASP A 11 -1.57 6.91 18.53
N CYS A 12 -1.36 6.86 17.22
CA CYS A 12 -0.21 7.47 16.56
C CYS A 12 -0.55 7.87 15.12
N ASP A 13 0.12 8.91 14.64
CA ASP A 13 0.08 9.25 13.23
C ASP A 13 0.72 8.14 12.40
N THR A 14 -0.05 7.60 11.47
CA THR A 14 0.41 6.56 10.55
C THR A 14 0.68 7.17 9.19
N PHE A 15 1.81 6.81 8.59
CA PHE A 15 2.19 7.27 7.25
C PHE A 15 2.47 6.09 6.34
N ILE A 16 2.17 6.24 5.06
CA ILE A 16 2.66 5.37 3.99
C ILE A 16 3.75 6.09 3.22
N ALA A 17 4.78 5.36 2.80
CA ALA A 17 5.88 5.94 2.04
C ALA A 17 6.32 5.04 0.89
N THR A 18 6.73 5.66 -0.22
CA THR A 18 7.35 5.00 -1.36
C THR A 18 8.60 5.76 -1.76
N ALA A 19 9.63 5.02 -2.16
CA ALA A 19 10.85 5.58 -2.76
C ALA A 19 10.86 5.21 -4.24
N LEU A 20 10.70 6.20 -5.11
CA LEU A 20 10.60 6.03 -6.55
C LEU A 20 11.94 6.38 -7.19
N ARG A 21 12.44 5.51 -8.07
CA ARG A 21 13.69 5.74 -8.79
C ARG A 21 13.48 6.77 -9.90
N GLN A 22 14.24 7.85 -9.86
CA GLN A 22 14.36 8.76 -11.00
C GLN A 22 15.25 8.14 -12.08
N ARG A 23 14.72 7.97 -13.29
CA ARG A 23 15.44 7.27 -14.37
C ARG A 23 16.64 8.05 -14.93
N ILE A 24 16.59 9.38 -14.89
CA ILE A 24 17.60 10.25 -15.52
C ILE A 24 18.76 10.53 -14.54
N SER A 25 18.45 11.03 -13.34
CA SER A 25 19.45 11.36 -12.31
C SER A 25 19.98 10.12 -11.60
N GLY A 26 19.19 9.04 -11.56
CA GLY A 26 19.50 7.86 -10.78
C GLY A 26 19.22 8.04 -9.28
N GLU A 27 18.60 9.15 -8.87
CA GLU A 27 18.22 9.44 -7.49
C GLU A 27 16.89 8.76 -7.09
N PHE A 28 16.43 9.00 -5.87
CA PHE A 28 15.15 8.52 -5.36
C PHE A 28 14.27 9.68 -4.89
N ASP A 29 13.04 9.72 -5.37
CA ASP A 29 11.98 10.58 -4.84
C ASP A 29 11.27 9.84 -3.71
N LEU A 30 11.25 10.46 -2.52
CA LEU A 30 10.53 9.94 -1.38
C LEU A 30 9.14 10.60 -1.32
N VAL A 31 8.10 9.80 -1.47
CA VAL A 31 6.71 10.21 -1.26
C VAL A 31 6.28 9.70 0.11
N ILE A 32 5.74 10.59 0.94
CA ILE A 32 5.21 10.27 2.26
C ILE A 32 3.81 10.88 2.37
N GLU A 33 2.82 10.06 2.70
CA GLU A 33 1.43 10.46 2.82
C GLU A 33 0.88 10.03 4.18
N GLN A 34 0.16 10.93 4.86
CA GLN A 34 -0.51 10.61 6.12
C GLN A 34 -1.75 9.77 5.86
N LEU A 35 -1.90 8.70 6.62
CA LEU A 35 -3.06 7.83 6.59
C LEU A 35 -4.08 8.22 7.66
N ASP A 36 -5.36 7.95 7.40
CA ASP A 36 -6.42 8.19 8.36
C ASP A 36 -6.44 7.10 9.45
N GLN A 37 -5.94 7.46 10.63
CA GLN A 37 -5.89 6.59 11.80
C GLN A 37 -7.28 6.08 12.23
N ASN A 38 -8.35 6.87 12.04
CA ASN A 38 -9.70 6.47 12.43
C ASN A 38 -10.20 5.34 11.54
N ILE A 39 -9.89 5.40 10.23
CA ILE A 39 -10.23 4.32 9.29
C ILE A 39 -9.37 3.09 9.57
N LEU A 40 -8.07 3.27 9.82
CA LEU A 40 -7.16 2.15 10.08
C LEU A 40 -7.51 1.36 11.34
N SER A 41 -8.02 2.03 12.38
CA SER A 41 -8.40 1.44 13.67
C SER A 41 -9.87 0.99 13.76
N SER A 42 -10.65 1.12 12.68
CA SER A 42 -12.09 0.81 12.63
C SER A 42 -12.40 -0.71 12.67
N ASP A 43 -13.25 -1.22 11.78
CA ASP A 43 -13.39 -2.66 11.56
C ASP A 43 -12.28 -3.16 10.62
N LEU A 44 -12.02 -4.47 10.68
CA LEU A 44 -10.91 -5.07 9.94
C LEU A 44 -11.08 -4.91 8.42
N GLN A 45 -12.30 -5.03 7.91
CA GLN A 45 -12.54 -5.00 6.46
C GLN A 45 -12.32 -3.59 5.93
N SER A 46 -12.91 -2.58 6.57
CA SER A 46 -12.72 -1.16 6.21
C SER A 46 -11.25 -0.74 6.26
N SER A 47 -10.50 -1.18 7.28
CA SER A 47 -9.06 -0.93 7.39
C SER A 47 -8.25 -1.58 6.25
N LEU A 48 -8.58 -2.82 5.88
CA LEU A 48 -7.93 -3.53 4.79
C LEU A 48 -8.24 -2.89 3.43
N ASP A 49 -9.49 -2.53 3.19
CA ASP A 49 -9.93 -1.91 1.94
C ASP A 49 -9.29 -0.53 1.77
N TYR A 50 -9.24 0.26 2.84
CA TYR A 50 -8.53 1.53 2.85
C TYR A 50 -7.04 1.35 2.51
N MET A 51 -6.33 0.47 3.23
CA MET A 51 -4.91 0.20 2.98
C MET A 51 -4.64 -0.29 1.55
N ASN A 52 -5.46 -1.20 1.03
CA ASN A 52 -5.32 -1.68 -0.34
C ASN A 52 -5.55 -0.52 -1.33
N GLY A 53 -6.56 0.32 -1.10
CA GLY A 53 -6.81 1.51 -1.93
C GLY A 53 -5.65 2.50 -1.95
N GLN A 54 -5.00 2.75 -0.81
CA GLN A 54 -3.80 3.60 -0.73
C GLN A 54 -2.62 2.98 -1.51
N ILE A 55 -2.39 1.69 -1.35
CA ILE A 55 -1.35 0.97 -2.11
C ILE A 55 -1.65 1.00 -3.62
N GLU A 56 -2.89 0.78 -4.03
CA GLU A 56 -3.29 0.85 -5.44
C GLU A 56 -3.08 2.26 -6.02
N ALA A 57 -3.39 3.31 -5.26
CA ALA A 57 -3.14 4.69 -5.67
C ALA A 57 -1.65 4.93 -5.93
N LEU A 58 -0.78 4.49 -5.01
CA LEU A 58 0.67 4.60 -5.16
C LEU A 58 1.19 3.78 -6.36
N ILE A 59 0.71 2.55 -6.55
CA ILE A 59 1.08 1.71 -7.70
C ILE A 59 0.69 2.38 -9.02
N LYS A 60 -0.48 3.04 -9.09
CA LYS A 60 -0.94 3.73 -10.30
C LYS A 60 -0.03 4.88 -10.71
N THR A 61 0.75 5.46 -9.79
CA THR A 61 1.70 6.54 -10.12
C THR A 61 2.88 6.02 -10.94
N GLN A 62 3.45 4.87 -10.57
CA GLN A 62 4.63 4.30 -11.23
C GLN A 62 4.55 2.76 -11.27
N PRO A 63 3.63 2.19 -12.06
CA PRO A 63 3.30 0.77 -12.00
C PRO A 63 4.49 -0.13 -12.33
N GLU A 64 5.40 0.31 -13.18
CA GLU A 64 6.58 -0.46 -13.56
C GLU A 64 7.63 -0.61 -12.45
N GLN A 65 7.56 0.22 -11.40
CA GLN A 65 8.48 0.13 -10.26
C GLN A 65 7.94 -0.76 -9.14
N TYR A 66 6.68 -1.19 -9.25
CA TYR A 66 6.10 -2.15 -8.32
C TYR A 66 6.68 -3.55 -8.52
N GLN A 67 6.89 -4.27 -7.42
CA GLN A 67 7.53 -5.59 -7.41
C GLN A 67 6.52 -6.70 -7.77
N TRP A 68 6.12 -6.76 -9.05
CA TRP A 68 5.13 -7.71 -9.58
C TRP A 68 5.53 -9.19 -9.49
N GLY A 69 6.81 -9.49 -9.24
CA GLY A 69 7.28 -10.86 -9.06
C GLY A 69 6.70 -11.57 -7.83
N TYR A 70 6.13 -10.80 -6.89
CA TYR A 70 5.45 -11.36 -5.73
C TYR A 70 4.03 -11.83 -6.11
N ALA A 71 3.75 -13.11 -5.91
CA ALA A 71 2.44 -13.72 -6.15
C ALA A 71 1.41 -13.29 -5.08
N ARG A 72 0.92 -12.05 -5.17
CA ARG A 72 0.01 -11.43 -4.18
C ARG A 72 -1.38 -12.08 -4.15
N PHE A 73 -1.90 -12.44 -5.31
CA PHE A 73 -3.24 -13.04 -5.47
C PHE A 73 -3.18 -14.57 -5.53
N PRO A 74 -4.27 -15.26 -5.17
CA PRO A 74 -4.39 -16.70 -5.35
C PRO A 74 -4.14 -17.12 -6.79
N TRP A 75 -3.61 -18.33 -6.98
CA TRP A 75 -3.27 -18.81 -8.32
C TRP A 75 -4.48 -18.87 -9.26
N SER A 76 -5.68 -19.12 -8.72
CA SER A 76 -6.94 -19.09 -9.47
C SER A 76 -7.18 -17.75 -10.16
N THR A 77 -6.78 -16.64 -9.55
CA THR A 77 -6.96 -15.28 -10.09
C THR A 77 -6.17 -15.05 -11.39
N TYR A 78 -5.00 -15.67 -11.55
CA TYR A 78 -4.19 -15.50 -12.77
C TYR A 78 -4.65 -16.37 -13.94
N ARG A 79 -5.42 -17.44 -13.69
CA ARG A 79 -5.89 -18.35 -14.74
C ARG A 79 -7.05 -17.78 -15.55
N THR A 80 -7.90 -16.97 -14.93
CA THR A 80 -9.11 -16.40 -15.53
C THR A 80 -8.82 -15.28 -16.53
N GLY A 81 -7.58 -14.80 -16.61
CA GLY A 81 -7.14 -13.73 -17.51
C GLY A 81 -6.43 -14.20 -18.79
N ARG A 82 -6.50 -15.51 -19.14
CA ARG A 82 -6.02 -16.05 -20.42
C ARG A 82 -7.18 -16.53 -21.29
#